data_AF-A0A553NMW9-F1
#
_entry.id   AF-A0A553NMW9-F1
#
_cell.length_a   1.000
_cell.length_b   1.000
_cell.length_c   1.000
_cell.angle_alpha   90.00
_cell.angle_beta   90.00
_cell.angle_gamma   90.00
#
_symmetry.space_group_name_H-M   'P 1'
#
loop_
_entity.id
_entity.type
_entity.pdbx_description
1 polymer ?
#
loop_
_entity_poly.entity_id
_entity_poly.type
_entity_poly.pdbx_seq_one_letter_code
_entity_poly.pdbx_strand_id
1 'polypeptide(L)'
;MRSLLTTNEQNFYRELILKEAYTRLAWKMKFNQEHPSSSIATKPKTIRSLKPPVVVDGNLTLPPVVQKPRVPRAHAQTQAQAQERQPLNGGGAPLIMRPPSPQSRAALFQGVSNEGKGRLLYLRKRAQKDPEEKFEHPILSSWEYGWRQGDFEIDCRTPANGRSGIVRSTFYARNGIFNIPSVTDQLG
;
A
#
# COMPACT_ATOMS: atom_id res chain seq x y z
N MET A 1 -14.89 -17.62 25.20
CA MET A 1 -16.32 -17.37 25.52
C MET A 1 -16.82 -16.31 24.55
N ARG A 2 -17.87 -16.61 23.77
CA ARG A 2 -18.46 -15.66 22.81
C ARG A 2 -19.29 -14.65 23.62
N SER A 3 -18.88 -13.39 23.66
CA SER A 3 -19.69 -12.32 24.27
C SER A 3 -20.96 -12.14 23.44
N LEU A 4 -22.11 -12.52 23.99
CA LEU A 4 -23.41 -12.21 23.38
C LEU A 4 -23.57 -10.69 23.39
N LEU A 5 -23.81 -10.08 22.22
CA LEU A 5 -24.07 -8.64 22.11
C LEU A 5 -25.21 -8.29 23.07
N THR A 6 -24.93 -7.45 24.06
CA THR A 6 -25.96 -7.03 25.01
C THR A 6 -26.97 -6.13 24.30
N THR A 7 -28.21 -6.06 24.80
CA THR A 7 -29.25 -5.20 24.22
C THR A 7 -28.80 -3.73 24.12
N ASN A 8 -27.98 -3.27 25.08
CA ASN A 8 -27.41 -1.93 25.09
C ASN A 8 -26.42 -1.73 23.93
N GLU A 9 -25.56 -2.70 23.66
CA GLU A 9 -24.64 -2.65 22.50
C GLU A 9 -25.43 -2.64 21.19
N GLN A 10 -26.48 -3.46 21.07
CA GLN A 10 -27.34 -3.49 19.88
C GLN A 10 -28.03 -2.13 19.64
N ASN A 11 -28.52 -1.49 20.70
CA ASN A 11 -29.12 -0.16 20.63
C ASN A 11 -28.10 0.91 20.23
N PHE A 12 -26.88 0.84 20.78
CA PHE A 12 -25.79 1.74 20.41
C PHE A 12 -25.45 1.63 18.91
N TYR A 13 -25.32 0.42 18.38
CA TYR A 13 -25.09 0.22 16.94
C TYR A 13 -26.25 0.73 16.08
N ARG A 14 -27.49 0.52 16.53
CA ARG A 14 -28.68 1.03 15.83
C ARG A 14 -28.65 2.55 15.76
N GLU A 15 -28.35 3.23 16.85
CA GLU A 15 -28.22 4.68 16.86
C GLU A 15 -27.07 5.17 15.95
N LEU A 16 -25.92 4.50 16.01
CA LEU A 16 -24.75 4.86 15.20
C LEU A 16 -25.08 4.77 13.71
N ILE A 17 -25.72 3.69 13.28
CA ILE A 17 -26.16 3.49 11.88
C ILE A 17 -27.17 4.57 11.47
N LEU A 18 -28.13 4.90 12.32
CA LEU A 18 -29.14 5.92 12.01
C LEU A 18 -28.51 7.32 11.88
N LYS A 19 -27.61 7.68 12.79
CA LYS A 19 -26.86 8.95 12.75
C LYS A 19 -25.99 9.05 11.50
N GLU A 20 -25.31 7.96 11.15
CA GLU A 20 -24.52 7.90 9.91
C GLU A 20 -25.40 8.02 8.66
N ALA A 21 -26.53 7.32 8.60
CA ALA A 21 -27.45 7.40 7.46
C ALA A 21 -28.00 8.83 7.29
N TYR A 22 -28.37 9.49 8.39
CA TYR A 22 -28.89 10.86 8.36
C TYR A 22 -27.82 11.86 7.92
N THR A 23 -26.59 11.76 8.46
CA THR A 23 -25.48 12.64 8.07
C THR A 23 -25.10 12.47 6.61
N ARG A 24 -25.06 11.23 6.09
CA ARG A 24 -24.84 10.94 4.67
C ARG A 24 -25.95 11.52 3.79
N LEU A 25 -27.21 11.40 4.19
CA LEU A 25 -28.35 11.97 3.46
C LEU A 25 -28.28 13.50 3.44
N ALA A 26 -28.06 14.13 4.60
CA ALA A 26 -27.94 15.58 4.72
C ALA A 26 -26.77 16.12 3.88
N TRP A 27 -25.63 15.43 3.90
CA TRP A 27 -24.49 15.77 3.04
C TRP A 27 -24.85 15.63 1.56
N LYS A 28 -25.46 14.52 1.15
CA LYS A 28 -25.89 14.31 -0.24
C LYS A 28 -26.87 15.39 -0.69
N MET A 29 -27.87 15.74 0.12
CA MET A 29 -28.81 16.81 -0.24
C MET A 29 -28.12 18.15 -0.48
N LYS A 30 -27.09 18.47 0.30
CA LYS A 30 -26.33 19.73 0.16
C LYS A 30 -25.39 19.73 -1.05
N PHE A 31 -24.66 18.63 -1.28
CA PHE A 31 -23.52 18.59 -2.19
C PHE A 31 -23.74 17.76 -3.47
N ASN A 32 -24.91 17.14 -3.66
CA ASN A 32 -25.18 16.32 -4.86
C ASN A 32 -25.17 17.13 -6.16
N GLN A 33 -25.41 18.44 -6.12
CA GLN A 33 -25.31 19.28 -7.32
C GLN A 33 -23.85 19.55 -7.72
N GLU A 34 -22.96 19.70 -6.74
CA GLU A 34 -21.53 19.95 -6.95
C GLU A 34 -20.75 18.67 -7.26
N HIS A 35 -21.23 17.54 -6.74
CA HIS A 35 -20.68 16.23 -6.93
C HIS A 35 -21.78 15.26 -7.38
N PRO A 36 -22.24 15.34 -8.65
CA PRO A 36 -23.19 14.38 -9.17
C PRO A 36 -22.55 13.00 -9.05
N SER A 37 -23.09 12.18 -8.15
CA SER A 37 -22.68 10.79 -8.01
C SER A 37 -23.05 10.13 -9.32
N SER A 38 -22.05 9.93 -10.20
CA SER A 38 -22.17 9.02 -11.33
C SER A 38 -22.25 7.61 -10.74
N SER A 39 -23.40 7.27 -10.17
CA SER A 39 -23.76 5.88 -9.97
C SER A 39 -23.89 5.33 -11.38
N ILE A 40 -22.81 4.72 -11.87
CA ILE A 40 -22.86 3.85 -13.02
C ILE A 40 -24.04 2.93 -12.75
N ALA A 41 -25.10 3.08 -13.54
CA ALA A 41 -26.22 2.16 -13.55
C ALA A 41 -25.69 0.82 -14.06
N THR A 42 -24.98 0.09 -13.21
CA THR A 42 -24.68 -1.32 -13.44
C THR A 42 -26.03 -2.01 -13.37
N LYS A 43 -26.59 -2.29 -14.55
CA LYS A 43 -27.68 -3.25 -14.72
C LYS A 43 -27.35 -4.46 -13.83
N PRO A 44 -28.31 -4.98 -13.04
CA PRO A 44 -28.05 -6.14 -12.22
C PRO A 44 -27.68 -7.29 -13.15
N LYS A 45 -26.39 -7.65 -13.20
CA LYS A 45 -25.99 -8.90 -13.81
C LYS A 45 -26.54 -9.98 -12.89
N THR A 46 -27.53 -10.72 -13.39
CA THR A 46 -28.05 -11.94 -12.80
C THR A 46 -26.89 -12.73 -12.22
N ILE A 47 -26.91 -12.94 -10.90
CA ILE A 47 -25.93 -13.77 -10.20
C ILE A 47 -26.09 -15.17 -10.76
N ARG A 48 -25.30 -15.49 -11.79
CA ARG A 48 -25.10 -16.86 -12.23
C ARG A 48 -24.41 -17.53 -11.04
N SER A 49 -25.08 -18.51 -10.45
CA SER A 49 -24.58 -19.29 -9.30
C SER A 49 -23.20 -19.85 -9.63
N LEU A 50 -22.16 -19.16 -9.16
CA LEU A 50 -20.80 -19.66 -9.17
C LEU A 50 -20.78 -20.76 -8.12
N LYS A 51 -20.80 -22.02 -8.59
CA LYS A 51 -20.45 -23.15 -7.73
C LYS A 51 -19.06 -22.86 -7.14
N PRO A 52 -18.85 -23.02 -5.82
CA PRO A 52 -17.54 -22.83 -5.25
C PRO A 52 -16.55 -23.79 -5.94
N PRO A 53 -15.32 -23.33 -6.26
CA PRO A 53 -14.34 -24.22 -6.85
C PRO A 53 -14.03 -25.32 -5.83
N VAL A 54 -14.10 -26.57 -6.30
CA VAL A 54 -13.67 -27.75 -5.55
C VAL A 54 -12.20 -27.52 -5.21
N VAL A 55 -11.91 -27.49 -3.91
CA VAL A 55 -10.54 -27.48 -3.39
C VAL A 55 -9.94 -28.82 -3.76
N VAL A 56 -9.10 -28.83 -4.79
CA VAL A 56 -8.24 -29.97 -5.09
C VAL A 56 -7.02 -29.78 -4.21
N ASP A 57 -6.81 -30.69 -3.26
CA ASP A 57 -5.60 -30.77 -2.45
C ASP A 57 -4.39 -30.98 -3.38
N GLY A 58 -3.76 -29.87 -3.75
CA GLY A 58 -2.64 -29.83 -4.67
C GLY A 58 -1.70 -28.71 -4.25
N ASN A 59 -0.66 -29.10 -3.50
CA ASN A 59 0.54 -28.34 -3.12
C ASN A 59 0.62 -26.91 -3.71
N LEU A 60 0.33 -25.92 -2.85
CA LEU A 60 0.60 -24.50 -3.08
C LEU A 60 2.11 -24.25 -3.17
N THR A 61 2.73 -24.53 -4.31
CA THR A 61 4.07 -24.01 -4.61
C THR A 61 3.96 -22.54 -5.00
N LEU A 62 4.37 -21.66 -4.09
CA LEU A 62 4.55 -20.24 -4.36
C LEU A 62 5.55 -20.07 -5.52
N PRO A 63 5.34 -19.08 -6.42
CA PRO A 63 6.32 -18.79 -7.47
C PRO A 63 7.67 -18.42 -6.84
N PRO A 64 8.79 -18.90 -7.38
CA PRO A 64 10.11 -18.60 -6.85
C PRO A 64 10.35 -17.09 -6.90
N VAL A 65 10.80 -16.54 -5.78
CA VAL A 65 11.19 -15.13 -5.65
C VAL A 65 12.37 -14.88 -6.58
N VAL A 66 12.11 -14.23 -7.72
CA VAL A 66 13.16 -13.73 -8.61
C VAL A 66 13.78 -12.51 -7.92
N GLN A 67 14.94 -12.73 -7.30
CA GLN A 67 15.78 -11.64 -6.78
C GLN A 67 16.28 -10.82 -7.97
N LYS A 68 15.74 -9.61 -8.14
CA LYS A 68 16.30 -8.66 -9.10
C LYS A 68 17.66 -8.18 -8.55
N PRO A 69 18.71 -8.11 -9.38
CA PRO A 69 20.01 -7.60 -8.93
C PRO A 69 19.85 -6.17 -8.41
N ARG A 70 20.25 -5.96 -7.15
CA ARG A 70 20.21 -4.68 -6.44
C ARG A 70 21.30 -3.79 -7.05
N VAL A 71 20.92 -2.89 -7.94
CA VAL A 71 21.83 -1.86 -8.45
C VAL A 71 22.17 -0.94 -7.26
N PRO A 72 23.45 -0.66 -6.96
CA PRO A 72 23.80 0.30 -5.93
C PRO A 72 23.27 1.67 -6.35
N ARG A 73 22.22 2.15 -5.68
CA ARG A 73 21.87 3.57 -5.75
C ARG A 73 22.99 4.30 -5.00
N ALA A 74 23.84 5.00 -5.76
CA ALA A 74 24.79 5.94 -5.18
C ALA A 74 24.03 6.88 -4.25
N HIS A 75 24.53 7.03 -3.03
CA HIS A 75 23.98 7.90 -1.99
C HIS A 75 23.99 9.35 -2.46
N ALA A 76 22.90 9.78 -3.10
CA ALA A 76 22.56 11.19 -3.13
C ALA A 76 21.96 11.49 -1.75
N GLN A 77 22.75 12.14 -0.89
CA GLN A 77 22.28 12.78 0.32
C GLN A 77 21.16 13.75 -0.07
N THR A 78 19.92 13.26 -0.06
CA THR A 78 18.77 14.13 -0.23
C THR A 78 18.52 14.69 1.15
N GLN A 79 19.19 15.81 1.42
CA GLN A 79 18.76 16.75 2.44
C GLN A 79 17.24 16.85 2.32
N ALA A 80 16.56 16.71 3.46
CA ALA A 80 15.14 16.98 3.59
C ALA A 80 14.90 18.45 3.24
N GLN A 81 14.89 18.76 1.94
CA GLN A 81 14.21 19.93 1.42
C GLN A 81 12.74 19.58 1.55
N ALA A 82 12.16 19.98 2.68
CA ALA A 82 10.78 20.38 2.72
C ALA A 82 10.60 21.34 1.53
N GLN A 83 10.16 20.81 0.40
CA GLN A 83 9.71 21.64 -0.70
C GLN A 83 8.49 22.36 -0.15
N GLU A 84 8.68 23.61 0.27
CA GLU A 84 7.62 24.61 0.24
C GLU A 84 6.97 24.48 -1.12
N ARG A 85 5.79 23.87 -1.14
CA ARG A 85 5.04 23.73 -2.37
C ARG A 85 4.55 25.11 -2.73
N GLN A 86 5.23 25.71 -3.69
CA GLN A 86 4.76 26.86 -4.44
C GLN A 86 3.26 26.71 -4.70
N PRO A 87 2.41 27.66 -4.24
CA PRO A 87 1.01 27.65 -4.63
C PRO A 87 0.97 27.94 -6.12
N LEU A 88 0.61 26.94 -6.92
CA LEU A 88 0.22 27.22 -8.30
C LEU A 88 -1.09 27.98 -8.21
N ASN A 89 -0.99 29.31 -8.37
CA ASN A 89 -2.10 30.20 -8.63
C ASN A 89 -3.10 29.56 -9.59
N GLY A 90 -4.35 29.49 -9.15
CA GLY A 90 -5.49 28.97 -9.89
C GLY A 90 -6.23 27.95 -9.06
N GLY A 91 -7.39 28.35 -8.52
CA GLY A 91 -8.28 27.54 -7.69
C GLY A 91 -8.90 26.35 -8.41
N GLY A 92 -8.06 25.46 -8.93
CA GLY A 92 -8.44 24.15 -9.45
C GLY A 92 -8.32 23.13 -8.33
N ALA A 93 -9.34 22.28 -8.21
CA ALA A 93 -9.34 21.13 -7.32
C ALA A 93 -7.99 20.39 -7.36
N PRO A 94 -7.54 19.82 -6.23
CA PRO A 94 -6.29 19.06 -6.19
C PRO A 94 -6.30 18.02 -7.32
N LEU A 95 -5.33 18.14 -8.24
CA LEU A 95 -5.21 17.23 -9.36
C LEU A 95 -5.07 15.80 -8.81
N ILE A 96 -5.94 14.91 -9.28
CA ILE A 96 -5.95 13.51 -8.84
C ILE A 96 -4.57 12.87 -9.06
N MET A 97 -3.82 13.24 -10.12
CA MET A 97 -2.43 12.82 -10.36
C MET A 97 -1.46 14.00 -10.46
N ARG A 98 -0.22 13.78 -10.02
CA ARG A 98 0.91 14.68 -10.29
C ARG A 98 1.21 14.78 -11.78
N PRO A 99 1.65 15.95 -12.27
CA PRO A 99 2.02 16.13 -13.66
C PRO A 99 3.15 15.16 -14.08
N PRO A 100 3.12 14.66 -15.32
CA PRO A 100 4.17 13.78 -15.83
C PRO A 100 5.48 14.56 -16.05
N SER A 101 6.62 13.87 -15.90
CA SER A 101 7.93 14.42 -16.24
C SER A 101 7.95 14.87 -17.70
N PRO A 102 8.63 15.99 -18.04
CA PRO A 102 8.68 16.52 -19.40
C PRO A 102 9.14 15.48 -20.42
N GLN A 103 10.09 14.61 -20.06
CA GLN A 103 10.55 13.52 -20.93
C GLN A 103 9.45 12.49 -21.22
N SER A 104 8.65 12.13 -20.19
CA SER A 104 7.51 11.24 -20.38
C SER A 104 6.41 11.92 -21.21
N ARG A 105 6.17 13.22 -21.01
CA ARG A 105 5.21 14.01 -21.79
C ARG A 105 5.63 14.13 -23.26
N ALA A 106 6.91 14.33 -23.55
CA ALA A 106 7.43 14.39 -24.92
C ALA A 106 7.15 13.10 -25.71
N ALA A 107 7.21 11.94 -25.03
CA ALA A 107 6.90 10.66 -25.66
C ALA A 107 5.47 10.56 -26.19
N LEU A 108 4.54 11.37 -25.69
CA LEU A 108 3.15 11.41 -26.15
C LEU A 108 3.06 11.93 -27.60
N PHE A 109 3.97 12.84 -27.98
CA PHE A 109 4.02 13.47 -29.30
C PHE A 109 5.02 12.79 -30.26
N GLN A 110 5.79 11.81 -29.77
CA GLN A 110 6.79 11.13 -30.57
C GLN A 110 6.22 9.88 -31.24
N GLY A 111 5.92 9.95 -32.54
CA GLY A 111 5.48 8.80 -33.35
C GLY A 111 4.01 8.41 -33.16
N VAL A 112 3.64 7.26 -33.73
CA VAL A 112 2.23 6.79 -33.78
C VAL A 112 2.01 5.62 -32.84
N SER A 113 0.83 5.58 -32.19
CA SER A 113 0.47 4.55 -31.20
C SER A 113 0.50 3.12 -31.75
N ASN A 114 0.17 2.93 -33.03
CA ASN A 114 0.12 1.62 -33.66
C ASN A 114 1.50 0.94 -33.73
N GLU A 115 2.58 1.72 -33.79
CA GLU A 115 3.97 1.23 -33.78
C GLU A 115 4.53 1.02 -32.37
N GLY A 116 3.71 1.13 -31.33
CA GLY A 116 4.20 1.09 -29.95
C GLY A 116 4.78 2.42 -29.46
N LYS A 117 4.68 3.49 -30.24
CA LYS A 117 5.20 4.84 -29.93
C LYS A 117 4.07 5.76 -29.41
N GLY A 118 4.34 7.06 -29.29
CA GLY A 118 3.33 8.07 -28.95
C GLY A 118 2.62 7.79 -27.62
N ARG A 119 1.27 7.79 -27.69
CA ARG A 119 0.41 7.59 -26.52
C ARG A 119 0.60 6.22 -25.86
N LEU A 120 0.80 5.16 -26.64
CA LEU A 120 0.99 3.82 -26.08
C LEU A 120 2.28 3.74 -25.27
N LEU A 121 3.36 4.33 -25.78
CA LEU A 121 4.64 4.44 -25.09
C LEU A 121 4.52 5.27 -23.80
N TYR A 122 3.80 6.39 -23.87
CA TYR A 122 3.51 7.21 -22.69
C TYR A 122 2.78 6.41 -21.60
N LEU A 123 1.72 5.70 -21.96
CA LEU A 123 0.94 4.91 -21.01
C LEU A 123 1.78 3.77 -20.41
N ARG A 124 2.61 3.09 -21.21
CA ARG A 124 3.52 2.05 -20.71
C ARG A 124 4.53 2.62 -19.72
N LYS A 125 5.18 3.74 -20.04
CA LYS A 125 6.10 4.44 -19.12
C LYS A 125 5.39 4.88 -17.85
N ARG A 126 4.15 5.39 -17.95
CA ARG A 126 3.39 5.84 -16.79
C ARG A 126 2.88 4.68 -15.93
N ALA A 127 2.61 3.53 -16.52
CA ALA A 127 2.23 2.32 -15.79
C ALA A 127 3.40 1.76 -14.95
N GLN A 128 4.63 1.82 -15.47
CA GLN A 128 5.84 1.35 -14.77
C GLN A 128 6.22 2.19 -13.54
N LYS A 129 5.74 3.44 -13.45
CA LYS A 129 6.00 4.31 -12.31
C LYS A 129 5.16 3.88 -11.11
N ASP A 130 5.73 3.89 -9.91
CA ASP A 130 5.01 3.54 -8.69
C ASP A 130 3.87 4.51 -8.40
N PRO A 131 2.76 4.03 -7.80
CA PRO A 131 1.61 4.88 -7.49
C PRO A 131 1.99 6.05 -6.57
N GLU A 132 2.91 5.86 -5.64
CA GLU A 132 3.40 6.89 -4.70
C GLU A 132 4.07 8.08 -5.41
N GLU A 133 4.70 7.84 -6.56
CA GLU A 133 5.32 8.91 -7.33
C GLU A 133 4.33 9.55 -8.33
N LYS A 134 3.16 8.94 -8.55
CA LYS A 134 2.10 9.41 -9.46
C LYS A 134 1.03 10.20 -8.73
N PHE A 135 0.70 9.80 -7.51
CA PHE A 135 -0.39 10.32 -6.72
C PHE A 135 0.17 10.93 -5.44
N GLU A 136 -0.42 12.03 -4.98
CA GLU A 136 0.03 12.66 -3.73
C GLU A 136 -0.44 11.89 -2.50
N HIS A 137 -1.61 11.26 -2.61
CA HIS A 137 -2.29 10.56 -1.54
C HIS A 137 -2.84 9.23 -2.11
N PRO A 138 -3.01 8.20 -1.28
CA PRO A 138 -3.69 6.99 -1.70
C PRO A 138 -5.14 7.33 -2.06
N ILE A 139 -5.56 6.95 -3.28
CA ILE A 139 -6.94 7.18 -3.73
C ILE A 139 -7.88 6.11 -3.18
N LEU A 140 -7.37 4.89 -3.02
CA LEU A 140 -8.15 3.71 -2.66
C LEU A 140 -7.66 3.17 -1.33
N SER A 141 -8.58 2.60 -0.53
CA SER A 141 -8.25 1.97 0.75
C SER A 141 -7.22 0.83 0.61
N SER A 142 -7.26 0.09 -0.49
CA SER A 142 -6.26 -0.97 -0.75
C SER A 142 -4.83 -0.44 -0.91
N TRP A 143 -4.65 0.85 -1.18
CA TRP A 143 -3.33 1.47 -1.31
C TRP A 143 -2.79 1.99 0.01
N GLU A 144 -3.63 2.07 1.04
CA GLU A 144 -3.20 2.48 2.38
C GLU A 144 -2.10 1.54 2.90
N TYR A 145 -2.26 0.23 2.65
CA TYR A 145 -1.24 -0.75 2.93
C TYR A 145 -0.07 -0.65 1.95
N GLY A 146 1.14 -0.46 2.49
CA GLY A 146 2.36 -0.35 1.71
C GLY A 146 2.66 1.05 1.18
N TRP A 147 1.78 2.03 1.39
CA TRP A 147 2.02 3.42 0.97
C TRP A 147 3.26 4.00 1.64
N ARG A 148 4.21 4.48 0.85
CA ARG A 148 5.50 5.04 1.28
C ARG A 148 6.33 4.07 2.11
N GLN A 149 6.12 2.76 1.94
CA GLN A 149 6.90 1.76 2.69
C GLN A 149 8.40 1.83 2.35
N GLY A 150 8.75 2.29 1.14
CA GLY A 150 10.14 2.46 0.72
C GLY A 150 10.88 3.64 1.37
N ASP A 151 10.16 4.62 1.95
CA ASP A 151 10.77 5.76 2.63
C ASP A 151 11.28 5.39 4.02
N PHE A 152 10.67 4.37 4.61
CA PHE A 152 11.26 3.70 5.74
C PHE A 152 12.37 2.83 5.16
N GLU A 153 13.61 3.30 5.28
CA GLU A 153 14.77 2.41 5.25
C GLU A 153 14.56 1.43 6.39
N ILE A 154 13.82 0.34 6.13
CA ILE A 154 13.81 -0.79 7.01
C ILE A 154 15.21 -1.34 6.83
N ASP A 155 16.12 -0.86 7.68
CA ASP A 155 17.38 -1.48 8.00
C ASP A 155 17.06 -2.82 8.68
N CYS A 156 16.34 -3.71 8.00
CA CYS A 156 16.43 -5.13 8.23
C CYS A 156 17.80 -5.57 7.71
N ARG A 157 18.85 -5.04 8.35
CA ARG A 157 20.18 -5.61 8.38
C ARG A 157 19.97 -6.99 8.97
N THR A 158 19.85 -7.98 8.09
CA THR A 158 19.96 -9.37 8.51
C THR A 158 21.27 -9.43 9.30
N PRO A 159 21.26 -9.78 10.59
CA PRO A 159 22.47 -9.81 11.38
C PRO A 159 23.45 -10.71 10.63
N ALA A 160 24.67 -10.22 10.39
CA ALA A 160 25.67 -10.91 9.57
C ALA A 160 25.84 -12.38 10.00
N ASN A 161 25.59 -12.66 11.28
CA ASN A 161 25.64 -13.99 11.87
C ASN A 161 24.26 -14.45 12.42
N GLY A 162 23.18 -14.33 11.66
CA GLY A 162 21.85 -14.79 12.10
C GLY A 162 21.81 -16.26 12.57
N ARG A 163 22.69 -17.11 12.05
CA ARG A 163 22.87 -18.51 12.50
C ARG A 163 23.68 -18.62 13.80
N SER A 164 24.66 -17.75 14.04
CA SER A 164 25.45 -17.81 15.29
C SER A 164 24.65 -17.36 16.50
N GLY A 165 23.60 -16.55 16.29
CA GLY A 165 22.67 -16.16 17.36
C GLY A 165 22.02 -17.39 18.00
N ILE A 166 21.51 -18.31 17.17
CA ILE A 166 20.89 -19.56 17.63
C ILE A 166 21.92 -20.45 18.32
N VAL A 167 23.09 -20.65 17.71
CA VAL A 167 24.17 -21.48 18.30
C VAL A 167 24.60 -20.93 19.67
N ARG A 168 24.75 -19.61 19.79
CA ARG A 168 25.07 -18.95 21.05
C ARG A 168 23.97 -19.11 22.09
N SER A 169 22.70 -19.00 21.70
CA SER A 169 21.57 -19.14 22.62
C SER A 169 21.29 -20.60 23.03
N THR A 170 21.63 -21.59 22.22
CA THR A 170 21.36 -23.01 22.53
C THR A 170 22.53 -23.70 23.21
N PHE A 171 23.75 -23.55 22.69
CA PHE A 171 24.91 -24.29 23.18
C PHE A 171 25.69 -23.57 24.27
N TYR A 172 25.69 -22.23 24.23
CA TYR A 172 26.49 -21.37 25.12
C TYR A 172 25.64 -20.54 26.09
N ALA A 173 24.39 -20.94 26.32
CA ALA A 173 23.57 -20.37 27.40
C ALA A 173 24.12 -20.78 28.77
N ARG A 174 23.62 -20.13 29.84
CA ARG A 174 23.94 -20.45 31.25
C ARG A 174 23.85 -21.96 31.57
N ASN A 175 22.85 -22.64 31.00
CA ASN A 175 22.62 -24.08 31.17
C ASN A 175 23.02 -24.91 29.93
N GLY A 176 23.82 -24.32 29.03
CA GLY A 176 24.26 -24.97 27.80
C GLY A 176 25.40 -25.97 28.03
N ILE A 177 25.71 -26.73 26.98
CA ILE A 177 26.79 -27.74 26.99
C ILE A 177 28.15 -27.08 27.21
N PHE A 178 28.34 -25.87 26.66
CA PHE A 178 29.55 -25.08 26.82
C PHE A 178 29.20 -23.79 27.56
N ASN A 179 29.21 -23.81 28.90
CA ASN A 179 28.97 -22.59 29.67
C ASN A 179 30.21 -21.69 29.62
N ILE A 180 30.11 -20.56 28.91
CA ILE A 180 31.09 -19.48 28.97
C ILE A 180 30.49 -18.40 29.89
N PRO A 181 30.99 -18.27 31.13
CA PRO A 181 30.41 -17.34 32.09
C PRO A 181 30.51 -15.92 31.55
N SER A 182 29.35 -15.27 31.39
CA SER A 182 29.26 -13.87 30.98
C SER A 182 29.13 -13.01 32.23
N VAL A 183 29.63 -11.77 32.21
CA VAL A 183 29.59 -10.84 33.35
C VAL A 183 28.16 -10.62 33.88
N THR A 184 27.17 -10.68 32.99
CA THR A 184 25.74 -10.58 33.31
C THR A 184 25.20 -11.75 34.13
N ASP A 185 25.90 -12.89 34.16
CA ASP A 185 25.44 -14.10 34.85
C ASP A 185 25.72 -14.07 36.37
N GLN A 186 26.61 -13.16 36.80
CA GLN A 186 26.93 -12.89 38.21
C GLN A 186 25.96 -11.89 38.87
N LEU A 187 25.00 -11.35 38.12
CA LEU A 187 24.02 -10.35 38.60
C LEU A 187 22.69 -10.99 39.07
N GLY A 188 22.69 -12.30 39.35
CA GLY A 188 21.53 -13.05 39.84
C GLY A 188 21.75 -13.65 41.21
#